data_AF-A0A1G1LLJ0-F1
#
_entry.id   AF-A0A1G1LLJ0-F1
#
_cell.length_a   1.000
_cell.length_b   1.000
_cell.length_c   1.000
_cell.angle_alpha   90.00
_cell.angle_beta   90.00
_cell.angle_gamma   90.00
#
_symmetry.space_group_name_H-M   'P 1'
#
loop_
_entity.id
_entity.type
_entity.pdbx_description
1 polymer ?
#
loop_
_entity_poly.entity_id
_entity_poly.type
_entity_poly.pdbx_seq_one_letter_code
_entity_poly.pdbx_strand_id
1 'polypeptide(L)'
;MRSIAILTLKLAGATAAFALLFHFVHIDPVLSALSAANTLLVCLGVLVFLSGQVVAAARWRKILQNDGVDIPLKRTLRMNLIGTFAGNFLPGMATGDLTKSALLFRDYPMQRSFLIASVVYDRIFGLAAIFILMIIGTLLLGAMRGEWGFARYAIMGGLLFLLSMWLIASDISYARILHILPKMLVKRISVFMGELQKLLRASTLRWRTLAFSLVFQLSWAVSQWIMLCALSANAPFVPVLTASTFSLVVALLPISLNGLGLREGTFSYVLQHLGVDPQIAVAATLLSLLPILVSSLIGGMLLGWGSRYGKVRATGSLEDGRRL
;
A
#
# COMPACT_ATOMS: atom_id res chain seq x y z
N MET A 1 -1.91 -4.62 27.95
CA MET A 1 -2.34 -3.23 28.28
C MET A 1 -1.84 -2.19 27.28
N ARG A 2 -0.53 -2.04 27.02
CA ARG A 2 0.00 -1.06 26.03
C ARG A 2 -0.57 -1.21 24.60
N SER A 3 -0.73 -2.43 24.10
CA SER A 3 -1.28 -2.66 22.74
C SER A 3 -2.76 -2.29 22.61
N ILE A 4 -3.53 -2.42 23.70
CA ILE A 4 -4.95 -2.03 23.74
C ILE A 4 -5.06 -0.51 23.74
N ALA A 5 -4.25 0.19 24.56
CA ALA A 5 -4.24 1.65 24.58
C ALA A 5 -3.87 2.28 23.22
N ILE A 6 -2.88 1.71 22.52
CA ILE A 6 -2.50 2.15 21.17
C ILE A 6 -3.63 1.88 20.16
N LEU A 7 -4.31 0.75 20.27
CA LEU A 7 -5.46 0.43 19.41
C LEU A 7 -6.62 1.41 19.64
N THR A 8 -6.96 1.67 20.91
CA THR A 8 -8.01 2.61 21.29
C THR A 8 -7.69 4.02 20.81
N LEU A 9 -6.44 4.48 20.93
CA LEU A 9 -6.01 5.78 20.44
C LEU A 9 -6.15 5.89 18.91
N LYS A 10 -5.76 4.84 18.17
CA LYS A 10 -5.87 4.83 16.70
C LYS A 10 -7.32 4.79 16.21
N LEU A 11 -8.18 4.04 16.90
CA LEU A 11 -9.62 4.01 16.62
C LEU A 11 -10.26 5.37 16.96
N ALA A 12 -9.90 5.98 18.08
CA ALA A 12 -10.35 7.32 18.45
C ALA A 12 -9.93 8.37 17.41
N GLY A 13 -8.69 8.31 16.90
CA GLY A 13 -8.22 9.18 15.83
C GLY A 13 -8.98 9.00 14.51
N ALA A 14 -9.28 7.76 14.12
CA ALA A 14 -10.11 7.48 12.94
C ALA A 14 -11.54 8.02 13.13
N THR A 15 -12.17 7.73 14.27
CA THR A 15 -13.52 8.24 14.60
C THR A 15 -13.55 9.77 14.63
N ALA A 16 -12.53 10.42 15.21
CA ALA A 16 -12.43 11.88 15.23
C ALA A 16 -12.27 12.47 13.83
N ALA A 17 -11.45 11.85 12.96
CA ALA A 17 -11.28 12.30 11.58
C ALA A 17 -12.58 12.16 10.76
N PHE A 18 -13.31 11.05 10.91
CA PHE A 18 -14.64 10.90 10.30
C PHE A 18 -15.66 11.88 10.90
N ALA A 19 -15.69 12.05 12.22
CA ALA A 19 -16.58 12.99 12.88
C ALA A 19 -16.32 14.45 12.44
N LEU A 20 -15.05 14.84 12.27
CA LEU A 20 -14.68 16.14 11.70
C LEU A 20 -15.14 16.26 10.25
N LEU A 21 -14.94 15.23 9.42
CA LEU A 21 -15.44 15.24 8.04
C LEU A 21 -16.95 15.43 7.97
N PHE A 22 -17.72 14.79 8.85
CA PHE A 22 -19.17 14.93 8.90
C PHE A 22 -19.64 16.22 9.58
N HIS A 23 -18.84 16.81 10.47
CA HIS A 23 -19.19 18.05 11.15
C HIS A 23 -19.23 19.25 10.19
N PHE A 24 -18.35 19.28 9.19
CA PHE A 24 -18.25 20.38 8.23
C PHE A 24 -19.11 20.20 6.98
N VAL A 25 -19.84 19.09 6.85
CA VAL A 25 -20.50 18.71 5.59
C VAL A 25 -21.93 18.27 5.86
N HIS A 26 -22.89 18.91 5.18
CA HIS A 26 -24.28 18.46 5.20
C HIS A 26 -24.38 17.06 4.58
N ILE A 27 -24.99 16.12 5.29
CA ILE A 27 -25.04 14.71 4.88
C ILE A 27 -26.00 14.47 3.71
N ASP A 28 -27.11 15.21 3.63
CA ASP A 28 -28.16 14.98 2.62
C ASP A 28 -27.64 15.21 1.19
N PRO A 29 -26.87 16.27 0.90
CA PRO A 29 -26.24 16.44 -0.41
C PRO A 29 -25.21 15.35 -0.75
N VAL A 30 -24.46 14.84 0.24
CA VAL A 30 -23.51 13.75 0.03
C VAL A 30 -24.23 12.47 -0.36
N LEU A 31 -25.30 12.12 0.35
CA LEU A 31 -26.14 10.96 0.03
C LEU A 31 -26.81 11.09 -1.34
N SER A 32 -27.27 12.30 -1.67
CA SER A 32 -27.85 12.61 -2.97
C SER A 32 -26.83 12.40 -4.09
N ALA A 33 -25.61 12.93 -3.93
CA ALA A 33 -24.52 12.75 -4.90
C ALA A 33 -24.12 11.28 -5.07
N LEU A 34 -24.06 10.52 -3.97
CA LEU A 34 -23.79 9.07 -4.01
C LEU A 34 -24.89 8.29 -4.72
N SER A 35 -26.16 8.66 -4.50
CA SER A 35 -27.30 8.00 -5.16
C SER A 35 -27.37 8.30 -6.65
N ALA A 36 -26.91 9.47 -7.07
CA ALA A 36 -26.84 9.89 -8.46
C ALA A 36 -25.56 9.41 -9.18
N ALA A 37 -24.65 8.72 -8.48
CA ALA A 37 -23.37 8.30 -9.03
C ALA A 37 -23.56 7.30 -10.19
N ASN A 38 -22.82 7.51 -11.29
CA ASN A 38 -22.85 6.61 -12.43
C ASN A 38 -22.26 5.24 -12.06
N THR A 39 -23.12 4.22 -11.98
CA THR A 39 -22.73 2.87 -11.55
C THR A 39 -21.69 2.23 -12.46
N LEU A 40 -21.74 2.48 -13.77
CA LEU A 40 -20.76 1.94 -14.72
C LEU A 40 -19.36 2.48 -14.44
N LEU A 41 -19.25 3.79 -14.17
CA LEU A 41 -17.98 4.41 -13.78
C LEU A 41 -17.48 3.88 -12.43
N VAL A 42 -18.37 3.68 -11.45
CA VAL A 42 -17.99 3.06 -10.17
C VAL A 42 -17.43 1.64 -10.40
N CYS A 43 -18.11 0.80 -11.18
CA CYS A 43 -17.61 -0.53 -11.52
C CYS A 43 -16.26 -0.47 -12.25
N LEU A 44 -16.11 0.44 -13.21
CA LEU A 44 -14.85 0.65 -13.93
C LEU A 44 -13.72 1.06 -12.99
N GLY A 45 -13.96 1.99 -12.06
CA GLY A 45 -12.95 2.41 -11.09
C GLY A 45 -12.53 1.25 -10.16
N VAL A 46 -13.47 0.40 -9.74
CA VAL A 46 -13.14 -0.84 -8.99
C VAL A 46 -12.26 -1.76 -9.83
N LEU A 47 -12.62 -2.00 -11.10
CA LEU A 47 -11.86 -2.87 -12.00
C LEU A 47 -10.45 -2.34 -12.25
N VAL A 48 -10.28 -1.04 -12.45
CA VAL A 48 -8.96 -0.40 -12.61
C VAL A 48 -8.10 -0.65 -11.37
N PHE A 49 -8.64 -0.46 -10.16
CA PHE A 49 -7.89 -0.75 -8.95
C PHE A 49 -7.51 -2.23 -8.80
N LEU A 50 -8.45 -3.15 -9.08
CA LEU A 50 -8.18 -4.59 -9.06
C LEU A 50 -7.14 -5.00 -10.10
N SER A 51 -7.12 -4.36 -11.27
CA SER A 51 -6.05 -4.55 -12.26
C SER A 51 -4.69 -4.10 -11.71
N GLY A 52 -4.66 -3.00 -10.97
CA GLY A 52 -3.48 -2.53 -10.23
C GLY A 52 -3.00 -3.58 -9.21
N GLN A 53 -3.91 -4.26 -8.52
CA GLN A 53 -3.54 -5.34 -7.59
C GLN A 53 -2.86 -6.52 -8.31
N VAL A 54 -3.23 -6.81 -9.56
CA VAL A 54 -2.53 -7.80 -10.41
C VAL A 54 -1.10 -7.33 -10.74
N VAL A 55 -0.93 -6.04 -11.07
CA VAL A 55 0.39 -5.43 -11.30
C VAL A 55 1.26 -5.52 -10.04
N ALA A 56 0.72 -5.22 -8.86
CA ALA A 56 1.41 -5.37 -7.58
C ALA A 56 1.79 -6.83 -7.30
N ALA A 57 0.97 -7.80 -7.70
CA ALA A 57 1.27 -9.23 -7.58
C ALA A 57 2.37 -9.67 -8.53
N ALA A 58 2.33 -9.22 -9.79
CA ALA A 58 3.38 -9.47 -10.76
C ALA A 58 4.72 -8.88 -10.32
N ARG A 59 4.70 -7.68 -9.73
CA ARG A 59 5.87 -7.03 -9.12
C ARG A 59 6.50 -7.91 -8.05
N TRP A 60 5.73 -8.31 -7.04
CA TRP A 60 6.25 -9.12 -5.95
C TRP A 60 6.72 -10.50 -6.40
N ARG A 61 6.04 -11.11 -7.39
CA ARG A 61 6.51 -12.33 -8.04
C ARG A 61 7.89 -12.17 -8.66
N LYS A 62 8.16 -11.05 -9.35
CA LYS A 62 9.48 -10.79 -9.95
C LYS A 62 10.57 -10.60 -8.91
N ILE A 63 10.25 -10.01 -7.75
CA ILE A 63 11.18 -9.91 -6.62
C ILE A 63 11.52 -11.31 -6.10
N LEU A 64 10.51 -12.17 -5.89
CA LEU A 64 10.69 -13.55 -5.41
C LEU A 64 11.52 -14.42 -6.37
N GLN A 65 11.28 -14.30 -7.68
CA GLN A 65 12.03 -15.02 -8.72
C GLN A 65 13.53 -14.70 -8.72
N ASN A 66 13.95 -13.55 -8.18
CA ASN A 66 15.35 -13.16 -8.11
C ASN A 66 16.19 -14.06 -7.18
N ASP A 67 15.55 -14.79 -6.27
CA ASP A 67 16.24 -15.71 -5.33
C ASP A 67 15.68 -17.14 -5.41
N GLY A 68 15.19 -17.52 -6.60
CA GLY A 68 14.74 -18.89 -6.88
C GLY A 68 13.37 -19.26 -6.30
N VAL A 69 12.61 -18.31 -5.74
CA VAL A 69 11.23 -18.54 -5.30
C VAL A 69 10.30 -18.36 -6.50
N ASP A 70 10.09 -19.43 -7.27
CA ASP A 70 9.12 -19.42 -8.38
C ASP A 70 7.74 -19.90 -7.92
N ILE A 71 6.83 -18.93 -7.82
CA ILE A 71 5.41 -19.18 -7.54
C ILE A 71 4.55 -18.62 -8.68
N PRO A 72 3.44 -19.28 -9.05
CA PRO A 72 2.58 -18.80 -10.11
C PRO A 72 1.90 -17.48 -9.73
N LEU A 73 1.65 -16.60 -10.71
CA LEU A 73 1.04 -15.29 -10.49
C LEU A 73 -0.28 -15.37 -9.71
N LYS A 74 -1.10 -16.38 -9.97
CA LYS A 74 -2.36 -16.62 -9.23
C LYS A 74 -2.13 -16.79 -7.73
N ARG A 75 -1.05 -17.49 -7.34
CA ARG A 75 -0.68 -17.67 -5.93
C ARG A 75 -0.20 -16.35 -5.34
N THR A 76 0.65 -15.61 -6.04
CA THR A 76 1.12 -14.29 -5.59
C THR A 76 -0.02 -13.28 -5.45
N LEU A 77 -0.97 -13.27 -6.39
CA LEU A 77 -2.16 -12.42 -6.35
C LEU A 77 -3.03 -12.73 -5.14
N ARG A 78 -3.31 -14.02 -4.89
CA ARG A 78 -4.02 -14.45 -3.69
C ARG A 78 -3.36 -13.92 -2.42
N MET A 79 -2.03 -14.04 -2.34
CA MET A 79 -1.28 -13.62 -1.16
C MET A 79 -1.28 -12.10 -0.99
N ASN A 80 -1.17 -11.34 -2.09
CA ASN A 80 -1.32 -9.89 -2.06
C ASN A 80 -2.71 -9.46 -1.60
N LEU A 81 -3.78 -10.09 -2.08
CA LEU A 81 -5.16 -9.78 -1.66
C LEU A 81 -5.39 -10.11 -0.18
N ILE A 82 -4.88 -11.25 0.30
CA ILE A 82 -4.88 -11.59 1.74
C ILE A 82 -4.09 -10.54 2.52
N GLY A 83 -2.94 -10.10 2.01
CA GLY A 83 -2.13 -9.03 2.59
C GLY A 83 -2.88 -7.70 2.65
N THR A 84 -3.63 -7.33 1.61
CA THR A 84 -4.48 -6.12 1.60
C THR A 84 -5.57 -6.20 2.66
N PHE A 85 -6.26 -7.35 2.77
CA PHE A 85 -7.22 -7.58 3.85
C PHE A 85 -6.57 -7.45 5.24
N ALA A 86 -5.46 -8.14 5.46
CA ALA A 86 -4.73 -8.08 6.73
C ALA A 86 -4.23 -6.66 7.06
N GLY A 87 -3.77 -5.91 6.06
CA GLY A 87 -3.29 -4.53 6.25
C GLY A 87 -4.39 -3.54 6.59
N ASN A 88 -5.60 -3.74 6.09
CA ASN A 88 -6.74 -2.86 6.34
C ASN A 88 -7.45 -3.18 7.67
N PHE A 89 -7.53 -4.45 8.05
CA PHE A 89 -8.35 -4.89 9.18
C PHE A 89 -7.57 -5.35 10.41
N LEU A 90 -6.28 -5.73 10.28
CA LEU A 90 -5.48 -6.15 11.42
C LEU A 90 -4.59 -5.03 11.96
N PRO A 91 -4.50 -4.88 13.29
CA PRO A 91 -3.71 -3.84 13.90
C PRO A 91 -2.20 -4.05 13.69
N GLY A 92 -1.56 -3.09 13.03
CA GLY A 92 -0.11 -2.99 12.89
C GLY A 92 0.31 -2.53 11.50
N MET A 93 1.28 -1.62 11.43
CA MET A 93 1.66 -0.94 10.16
C MET A 93 2.27 -1.87 9.10
N ALA A 94 2.73 -3.05 9.51
CA ALA A 94 3.38 -4.05 8.65
C ALA A 94 2.59 -5.36 8.54
N THR A 95 1.39 -5.48 9.13
CA THR A 95 0.64 -6.74 9.18
C THR A 95 0.31 -7.28 7.80
N GLY A 96 -0.15 -6.42 6.88
CA GLY A 96 -0.53 -6.84 5.54
C GLY A 96 0.60 -7.50 4.76
N ASP A 97 1.73 -6.80 4.61
CA ASP A 97 2.84 -7.34 3.83
C ASP A 97 3.62 -8.44 4.55
N LEU A 98 3.67 -8.45 5.88
CA LEU A 98 4.25 -9.57 6.61
C LEU A 98 3.36 -10.82 6.52
N THR A 99 2.04 -10.66 6.43
CA THR A 99 1.13 -11.80 6.26
C THR A 99 1.38 -12.51 4.93
N LYS A 100 1.57 -11.76 3.83
CA LYS A 100 1.85 -12.39 2.53
C LYS A 100 3.17 -13.17 2.53
N SER A 101 4.25 -12.67 3.14
CA SER A 101 5.51 -13.43 3.22
C SER A 101 5.45 -14.59 4.22
N ALA A 102 4.73 -14.43 5.33
CA ALA A 102 4.57 -15.49 6.34
C ALA A 102 3.91 -16.75 5.78
N LEU A 103 3.01 -16.61 4.81
CA LEU A 103 2.39 -17.72 4.10
C LEU A 103 3.38 -18.58 3.29
N LEU A 104 4.62 -18.11 3.06
CA LEU A 104 5.69 -18.87 2.39
C LEU A 104 6.72 -19.46 3.36
N PHE A 105 6.67 -19.13 4.66
CA PHE A 105 7.71 -19.57 5.62
C PHE A 105 7.76 -21.07 5.87
N ARG A 106 6.65 -21.77 5.62
CA ARG A 106 6.58 -23.24 5.70
C ARG A 106 7.16 -23.90 4.45
N ASP A 107 6.87 -23.35 3.29
CA ASP A 107 7.33 -23.88 1.99
C ASP A 107 8.81 -23.56 1.75
N TYR A 108 9.33 -22.44 2.28
CA TYR A 108 10.70 -21.97 2.11
C TYR A 108 11.37 -21.65 3.46
N PRO A 109 11.62 -22.66 4.33
CA PRO A 109 12.11 -22.44 5.68
C PRO A 109 13.53 -21.84 5.73
N MET A 110 14.37 -22.12 4.72
CA MET A 110 15.75 -21.63 4.64
C MET A 110 15.86 -20.19 4.10
N GLN A 111 14.79 -19.65 3.49
CA GLN A 111 14.79 -18.34 2.83
C GLN A 111 13.94 -17.29 3.57
N ARG A 112 13.64 -17.49 4.86
CA ARG A 112 12.79 -16.57 5.64
C ARG A 112 13.32 -15.14 5.65
N SER A 113 14.64 -14.95 5.80
CA SER A 113 15.26 -13.62 5.76
C SER A 113 15.06 -12.93 4.42
N PHE A 114 15.25 -13.66 3.32
CA PHE A 114 14.98 -13.18 1.96
C PHE A 114 13.50 -12.82 1.77
N LEU A 115 12.57 -13.66 2.23
CA LEU A 115 11.14 -13.41 2.10
C LEU A 115 10.70 -12.12 2.82
N ILE A 116 11.26 -11.84 4.01
CA ILE A 116 11.02 -10.58 4.72
C ILE A 116 11.68 -9.42 3.97
N ALA A 117 12.92 -9.58 3.49
CA ALA A 117 13.62 -8.56 2.72
C ALA A 117 12.89 -8.21 1.42
N SER A 118 12.30 -9.20 0.74
CA SER A 118 11.50 -9.03 -0.48
C SER A 118 10.30 -8.11 -0.27
N VAL A 119 9.68 -8.20 0.91
CA VAL A 119 8.54 -7.36 1.32
C VAL A 119 8.98 -5.94 1.62
N VAL A 120 10.10 -5.78 2.32
CA VAL A 120 10.66 -4.45 2.59
C VAL A 120 11.09 -3.78 1.30
N TYR A 121 11.72 -4.52 0.39
CA TYR A 121 12.05 -4.07 -0.96
C TYR A 121 10.80 -3.64 -1.74
N ASP A 122 9.74 -4.46 -1.73
CA ASP A 122 8.44 -4.14 -2.35
C ASP A 122 7.86 -2.82 -1.82
N ARG A 123 7.95 -2.58 -0.50
CA ARG A 123 7.53 -1.31 0.14
C ARG A 123 8.38 -0.13 -0.29
N ILE A 124 9.70 -0.27 -0.28
CA ILE A 124 10.63 0.80 -0.65
C ILE A 124 10.31 1.35 -2.05
N PHE A 125 10.10 0.46 -3.03
CA PHE A 125 9.74 0.87 -4.39
C PHE A 125 8.29 1.36 -4.52
N GLY A 126 7.37 0.81 -3.74
CA GLY A 126 6.00 1.33 -3.63
C GLY A 126 5.96 2.78 -3.13
N LEU A 127 6.78 3.10 -2.13
CA LEU A 127 6.96 4.45 -1.59
C LEU A 127 7.67 5.37 -2.56
N ALA A 128 8.73 4.90 -3.23
CA ALA A 128 9.43 5.68 -4.25
C ALA A 128 8.48 6.13 -5.36
N ALA A 129 7.60 5.23 -5.82
CA ALA A 129 6.58 5.57 -6.80
C ALA A 129 5.58 6.63 -6.30
N ILE A 130 5.18 6.59 -5.02
CA ILE A 130 4.31 7.63 -4.43
C ILE A 130 5.00 8.99 -4.46
N PHE A 131 6.25 9.07 -3.99
CA PHE A 131 7.00 10.33 -3.98
C PHE A 131 7.26 10.88 -5.38
N ILE A 132 7.61 10.01 -6.35
CA ILE A 132 7.80 10.42 -7.75
C ILE A 132 6.51 11.00 -8.31
N LEU A 133 5.37 10.31 -8.15
CA LEU A 133 4.09 10.80 -8.64
C LEU A 133 3.61 12.05 -7.89
N MET A 134 3.93 12.20 -6.61
CA MET A 134 3.64 13.42 -5.83
C MET A 134 4.43 14.62 -6.36
N ILE A 135 5.72 14.44 -6.67
CA ILE A 135 6.55 15.47 -7.30
C ILE A 135 5.98 15.82 -8.68
N ILE A 136 5.70 14.82 -9.52
CA ILE A 136 5.12 15.05 -10.85
C ILE A 136 3.77 15.80 -10.75
N GLY A 137 2.87 15.34 -9.89
CA GLY A 137 1.55 15.96 -9.69
C GLY A 137 1.66 17.42 -9.25
N THR A 138 2.52 17.72 -8.27
CA THR A 138 2.71 19.09 -7.78
C THR A 138 3.42 20.01 -8.77
N LEU A 139 4.38 19.51 -9.55
CA LEU A 139 5.01 20.28 -10.62
C LEU A 139 4.02 20.62 -11.74
N LEU A 140 3.20 19.65 -12.15
CA LEU A 140 2.14 19.89 -13.14
C LEU A 140 1.09 20.88 -12.61
N LEU A 141 0.72 20.76 -11.33
CA LEU A 141 -0.21 21.70 -10.69
C LEU A 141 0.37 23.13 -10.64
N GLY A 142 1.64 23.27 -10.26
CA GLY A 142 2.36 24.56 -10.26
C GLY A 142 2.42 25.18 -11.66
N ALA A 143 2.66 24.37 -12.69
CA ALA A 143 2.68 24.83 -14.08
C ALA A 143 1.29 25.23 -14.61
N MET A 144 0.22 24.53 -14.21
CA MET A 144 -1.14 24.80 -14.69
C MET A 144 -1.85 25.93 -13.94
N ARG A 145 -1.60 26.09 -12.64
CA ARG A 145 -2.38 26.97 -11.75
C ARG A 145 -1.54 28.02 -11.02
N GLY A 146 -0.21 27.97 -11.13
CA GLY A 146 0.70 28.82 -10.35
C GLY A 146 0.81 28.43 -8.87
N GLU A 147 0.26 27.29 -8.46
CA GLU A 147 0.21 26.84 -7.06
C GLU A 147 1.48 26.09 -6.63
N TRP A 148 2.58 26.83 -6.42
CA TRP A 148 3.88 26.26 -6.02
C TRP A 148 3.98 25.91 -4.52
N GLY A 149 2.96 26.25 -3.73
CA GLY A 149 2.93 26.04 -2.29
C GLY A 149 3.09 24.57 -1.89
N PHE A 150 2.44 23.64 -2.60
CA PHE A 150 2.56 22.20 -2.35
C PHE A 150 3.86 21.60 -2.92
N ALA A 151 4.36 22.15 -4.03
CA ALA A 151 5.53 21.64 -4.73
C ALA A 151 6.79 21.65 -3.84
N ARG A 152 7.02 22.72 -3.06
CA ARG A 152 8.20 22.80 -2.19
C ARG A 152 8.27 21.68 -1.15
N TYR A 153 7.15 21.34 -0.52
CA TYR A 153 7.10 20.29 0.50
C TYR A 153 7.16 18.90 -0.13
N ALA A 154 6.52 18.71 -1.29
CA ALA A 154 6.60 17.46 -2.03
C ALA A 154 8.03 17.16 -2.51
N ILE A 155 8.72 18.16 -3.06
CA ILE A 155 10.12 18.04 -3.50
C ILE A 155 11.03 17.75 -2.31
N MET A 156 10.93 18.52 -1.23
CA MET A 156 11.74 18.30 -0.04
C MET A 156 11.53 16.91 0.56
N GLY A 157 10.26 16.50 0.75
CA GLY A 157 9.92 15.17 1.28
C GLY A 157 10.41 14.04 0.36
N GLY A 158 10.24 14.20 -0.96
CA GLY A 158 10.72 13.25 -1.94
C GLY A 158 12.24 13.13 -1.98
N LEU A 159 12.97 14.25 -1.93
CA LEU A 159 14.43 14.25 -1.87
C LEU A 159 14.94 13.60 -0.58
N LEU A 160 14.34 13.92 0.58
CA LEU A 160 14.67 13.27 1.85
C LEU A 160 14.43 11.76 1.81
N PHE A 161 13.31 11.34 1.21
CA PHE A 161 13.01 9.93 1.05
C PHE A 161 14.02 9.22 0.13
N LEU A 162 14.33 9.80 -1.04
CA LEU A 162 15.31 9.26 -1.98
C LEU A 162 16.72 9.22 -1.36
N LEU A 163 17.11 10.23 -0.58
CA LEU A 163 18.36 10.23 0.18
C LEU A 163 18.37 9.11 1.22
N SER A 164 17.28 8.92 1.97
CA SER A 164 17.17 7.82 2.94
C SER A 164 17.29 6.45 2.26
N MET A 165 16.69 6.28 1.07
CA MET A 165 16.84 5.05 0.29
C MET A 165 18.28 4.82 -0.16
N TRP A 166 18.95 5.87 -0.63
CA TRP A 166 20.35 5.79 -1.05
C TRP A 166 21.26 5.42 0.13
N LEU A 167 21.06 6.01 1.31
CA LEU A 167 21.81 5.67 2.52
C LEU A 167 21.58 4.22 2.96
N ILE A 168 20.35 3.71 2.87
CA ILE A 168 20.03 2.30 3.18
C ILE A 168 20.68 1.34 2.16
N ALA A 169 20.72 1.74 0.89
CA ALA A 169 21.37 0.97 -0.17
C ALA A 169 22.91 0.95 -0.04
N SER A 170 23.48 1.99 0.58
CA SER A 170 24.92 2.05 0.88
C SER A 170 25.29 1.16 2.07
N ASP A 171 26.50 0.59 2.07
CA ASP A 171 27.02 -0.26 3.17
C ASP A 171 27.25 0.51 4.48
N ILE A 172 27.10 1.84 4.43
CA ILE A 172 27.63 2.79 5.42
C ILE A 172 26.71 2.92 6.65
N SER A 173 25.44 2.51 6.59
CA SER A 173 24.42 2.96 7.54
C SER A 173 24.16 2.05 8.76
N TYR A 174 24.23 0.72 8.63
CA TYR A 174 23.77 -0.16 9.73
C TYR A 174 24.90 -0.76 10.58
N ALA A 175 26.13 -0.85 10.07
CA ALA A 175 27.28 -1.41 10.81
C ALA A 175 27.52 -0.69 12.15
N ARG A 176 27.37 0.64 12.16
CA ARG A 176 27.56 1.48 13.35
C ARG A 176 26.50 1.23 14.44
N ILE A 177 25.26 0.91 14.04
CA ILE A 177 24.12 0.62 14.94
C ILE A 177 24.22 -0.81 15.52
N LEU A 178 24.81 -1.75 14.79
CA LEU A 178 24.94 -3.14 15.22
C LEU A 178 25.82 -3.32 16.47
N HIS A 179 26.77 -2.40 16.75
CA HIS A 179 27.63 -2.48 17.95
C HIS A 179 26.87 -2.34 19.28
N ILE A 180 25.67 -1.77 19.26
CA ILE A 180 24.85 -1.52 20.46
C ILE A 180 23.92 -2.71 20.78
N LEU A 181 23.78 -3.66 19.86
CA LEU A 181 22.80 -4.75 19.94
C LEU A 181 23.43 -6.07 20.42
N PRO A 182 22.65 -6.94 21.08
CA PRO A 182 23.11 -8.27 21.46
C PRO A 182 23.46 -9.12 20.22
N LYS A 183 24.53 -9.94 20.32
CA LYS A 183 25.11 -10.72 19.21
C LYS A 183 24.09 -11.51 18.39
N MET A 184 23.07 -12.09 19.04
CA MET A 184 22.03 -12.86 18.36
C MET A 184 21.16 -11.99 17.44
N LEU A 185 20.82 -10.77 17.88
CA LEU A 185 20.04 -9.83 17.09
C LEU A 185 20.88 -9.27 15.94
N VAL A 186 22.16 -8.99 16.19
CA VAL A 186 23.13 -8.58 15.16
C VAL A 186 23.19 -9.59 14.03
N LYS A 187 23.32 -10.89 14.33
CA LYS A 187 23.34 -11.95 13.32
C LYS A 187 22.07 -12.00 12.48
N ARG A 188 20.89 -11.81 13.09
CA ARG A 188 19.61 -11.80 12.35
C ARG A 188 19.49 -10.58 11.44
N ILE A 189 19.85 -9.39 11.94
CA ILE A 189 19.79 -8.14 11.19
C ILE A 189 20.81 -8.16 10.05
N SER A 190 22.03 -8.66 10.26
CA SER A 190 23.05 -8.70 9.23
C SER A 190 22.68 -9.60 8.05
N VAL A 191 22.09 -10.78 8.33
CA VAL A 191 21.58 -11.67 7.28
C VAL A 191 20.44 -10.99 6.50
N PHE A 192 19.47 -10.39 7.21
CA PHE A 192 18.38 -9.66 6.56
C PHE A 192 18.88 -8.49 5.70
N MET A 193 19.82 -7.68 6.22
CA MET A 193 20.39 -6.55 5.49
C MET A 193 21.20 -7.01 4.28
N GLY A 194 21.92 -8.12 4.38
CA GLY A 194 22.62 -8.73 3.24
C GLY A 194 21.65 -9.09 2.11
N GLU A 195 20.51 -9.70 2.42
CA GLU A 195 19.47 -10.01 1.42
C GLU A 195 18.84 -8.75 0.82
N LEU A 196 18.55 -7.74 1.65
CA LEU A 196 17.98 -6.48 1.18
C LEU A 196 18.96 -5.73 0.25
N GLN A 197 20.25 -5.67 0.62
CA GLN A 197 21.28 -5.06 -0.20
C GLN A 197 21.50 -5.82 -1.51
N LYS A 198 21.49 -7.16 -1.49
CA LYS A 198 21.53 -7.99 -2.69
C LYS A 198 20.42 -7.60 -3.67
N LEU A 199 19.19 -7.42 -3.18
CA LEU A 199 18.06 -6.96 -3.98
C LEU A 199 18.23 -5.51 -4.48
N LEU A 200 18.72 -4.60 -3.62
CA LEU A 200 18.98 -3.20 -3.99
C LEU A 200 20.11 -3.04 -5.02
N ARG A 201 21.07 -3.96 -5.06
CA ARG A 201 22.17 -3.94 -6.05
C ARG A 201 21.76 -4.50 -7.41
N ALA A 202 20.70 -5.31 -7.48
CA ALA A 202 20.19 -5.89 -8.73
C ALA A 202 19.57 -4.82 -9.65
N SER A 203 20.38 -4.25 -10.56
CA SER A 203 20.01 -3.09 -11.40
C SER A 203 18.77 -3.31 -12.25
N THR A 204 18.66 -4.46 -12.92
CA THR A 204 17.51 -4.81 -13.77
C THR A 204 16.22 -4.98 -12.97
N LEU A 205 16.32 -5.53 -11.75
CA LEU A 205 15.19 -5.70 -10.86
C LEU A 205 14.67 -4.34 -10.34
N ARG A 206 15.57 -3.40 -10.02
CA ARG A 206 15.19 -2.06 -9.52
C ARG A 206 14.26 -1.32 -10.48
N TRP A 207 14.65 -1.19 -11.75
CA TRP A 207 13.86 -0.43 -12.72
C TRP A 207 12.53 -1.11 -13.04
N ARG A 208 12.51 -2.45 -13.14
CA ARG A 208 11.27 -3.22 -13.32
C ARG A 208 10.34 -3.01 -12.13
N THR A 209 10.85 -3.13 -10.91
CA THR A 209 10.06 -2.96 -9.69
C THR A 209 9.52 -1.54 -9.55
N LEU A 210 10.32 -0.54 -9.90
CA LEU A 210 9.88 0.85 -9.95
C LEU A 210 8.77 1.06 -10.98
N ALA A 211 8.92 0.54 -12.20
CA ALA A 211 7.90 0.64 -13.24
C ALA A 211 6.57 0.01 -12.81
N PHE A 212 6.58 -1.22 -12.29
CA PHE A 212 5.38 -1.85 -11.74
C PHE A 212 4.76 -1.02 -10.59
N SER A 213 5.60 -0.39 -9.77
CA SER A 213 5.13 0.45 -8.66
C SER A 213 4.46 1.72 -9.16
N LEU A 214 5.02 2.39 -10.17
CA LEU A 214 4.40 3.55 -10.81
C LEU A 214 3.05 3.18 -11.43
N VAL A 215 2.98 2.06 -12.15
CA VAL A 215 1.72 1.59 -12.75
C VAL A 215 0.68 1.29 -11.66
N PHE A 216 1.07 0.66 -10.54
CA PHE A 216 0.16 0.41 -9.43
C PHE A 216 -0.37 1.71 -8.81
N GLN A 217 0.51 2.67 -8.50
CA GLN A 217 0.10 3.94 -7.91
C GLN A 217 -0.74 4.80 -8.87
N LEU A 218 -0.43 4.77 -10.18
CA LEU A 218 -1.25 5.40 -11.20
C LEU A 218 -2.62 4.73 -11.31
N SER A 219 -2.69 3.39 -11.23
CA SER A 219 -3.98 2.67 -11.25
C SER A 219 -4.86 3.10 -10.07
N TRP A 220 -4.27 3.32 -8.89
CA TRP A 220 -4.99 3.89 -7.75
C TRP A 220 -5.50 5.30 -8.04
N ALA A 221 -4.63 6.22 -8.50
CA ALA A 221 -5.03 7.60 -8.83
C ALA A 221 -6.11 7.67 -9.93
N VAL A 222 -6.01 6.83 -10.96
CA VAL A 222 -7.00 6.74 -12.04
C VAL A 222 -8.32 6.18 -11.51
N SER A 223 -8.29 5.17 -10.64
CA SER A 223 -9.49 4.67 -9.95
C SER A 223 -10.18 5.80 -9.17
N GLN A 224 -9.43 6.59 -8.39
CA GLN A 224 -9.95 7.76 -7.67
C GLN A 224 -10.56 8.81 -8.62
N TRP A 225 -9.91 9.08 -9.74
CA TRP A 225 -10.39 10.05 -10.73
C TRP A 225 -11.69 9.58 -11.38
N ILE A 226 -11.79 8.29 -11.73
CA ILE A 226 -13.04 7.70 -12.25
C ILE A 226 -14.16 7.77 -11.20
N MET A 227 -13.87 7.54 -9.92
CA MET A 227 -14.85 7.68 -8.84
C MET A 227 -15.36 9.12 -8.70
N LEU A 228 -14.49 10.11 -8.92
CA LEU A 228 -14.88 11.51 -8.94
C LEU A 228 -15.73 11.85 -10.18
N CYS A 229 -15.36 11.35 -11.36
CA CYS A 229 -16.16 11.49 -12.58
C CYS A 229 -17.54 10.81 -12.46
N ALA A 230 -17.65 9.72 -11.70
CA ALA A 230 -18.93 9.07 -11.43
C ALA A 230 -19.94 9.99 -10.76
N LEU A 231 -19.48 11.03 -10.05
CA LEU A 231 -20.29 12.04 -9.37
C LEU A 231 -20.61 13.25 -10.27
N SER A 232 -20.41 13.14 -11.59
CA SER A 232 -20.57 14.24 -12.56
C SER A 232 -19.66 15.45 -12.31
N ALA A 233 -18.52 15.22 -11.65
CA ALA A 233 -17.54 16.26 -11.39
C ALA A 233 -16.59 16.43 -12.59
N ASN A 234 -16.46 17.66 -13.10
CA ASN A 234 -15.50 18.02 -14.14
C ASN A 234 -14.13 18.37 -13.52
N ALA A 235 -13.52 17.40 -12.83
CA ALA A 235 -12.21 17.58 -12.24
C ALA A 235 -11.10 17.04 -13.17
N PRO A 236 -10.08 17.85 -13.50
CA PRO A 236 -8.93 17.35 -14.25
C PRO A 236 -8.15 16.31 -13.43
N PHE A 237 -7.45 15.41 -14.13
CA PHE A 237 -6.72 14.32 -13.50
C PHE A 237 -5.59 14.79 -12.56
N VAL A 238 -4.91 15.90 -12.89
CA VAL A 238 -3.72 16.38 -12.16
C VAL A 238 -4.03 16.73 -10.69
N PRO A 239 -5.11 17.47 -10.36
CA PRO A 239 -5.57 17.63 -8.98
C PRO A 239 -5.81 16.32 -8.24
N VAL A 240 -6.43 15.33 -8.89
CA VAL A 240 -6.72 14.03 -8.26
C VAL A 240 -5.45 13.22 -8.05
N LEU A 241 -4.51 13.23 -8.99
CA LEU A 241 -3.19 12.62 -8.83
C LEU A 241 -2.44 13.24 -7.64
N THR A 242 -2.49 14.56 -7.51
CA THR A 242 -1.87 15.27 -6.39
C THR A 242 -2.54 14.90 -5.07
N ALA A 243 -3.87 15.02 -4.98
CA ALA A 243 -4.62 14.66 -3.78
C ALA A 243 -4.39 13.20 -3.36
N SER A 244 -4.42 12.26 -4.31
CA SER A 244 -4.25 10.83 -4.03
C SER A 244 -2.83 10.50 -3.52
N THR A 245 -1.80 11.13 -4.06
CA THR A 245 -0.41 10.90 -3.63
C THR A 245 -0.12 11.50 -2.25
N PHE A 246 -0.60 12.72 -1.95
CA PHE A 246 -0.52 13.30 -0.61
C PHE A 246 -1.27 12.45 0.43
N SER A 247 -2.48 12.03 0.07
CA SER A 247 -3.31 11.14 0.89
C SER A 247 -2.57 9.84 1.25
N LEU A 248 -1.88 9.23 0.28
CA LEU A 248 -1.05 8.04 0.52
C LEU A 248 0.16 8.33 1.42
N VAL A 249 0.82 9.48 1.29
CA VAL A 249 1.93 9.87 2.19
C VAL A 249 1.45 10.04 3.63
N VAL A 250 0.31 10.71 3.84
CA VAL A 250 -0.29 10.87 5.17
C VAL A 250 -0.68 9.52 5.77
N ALA A 251 -1.15 8.58 4.95
CA ALA A 251 -1.47 7.22 5.39
C ALA A 251 -0.25 6.43 5.91
N LEU A 252 0.98 6.85 5.58
CA LEU A 252 2.21 6.26 6.11
C LEU A 252 2.51 6.69 7.54
N LEU A 253 1.88 7.77 8.02
CA LEU A 253 2.12 8.21 9.38
C LEU A 253 1.51 7.18 10.35
N PRO A 254 2.26 6.70 11.36
CA PRO A 254 1.80 5.67 12.30
C PRO A 254 0.76 6.19 13.32
N ILE A 255 -0.03 7.19 12.93
CA ILE A 255 -1.00 7.91 13.76
C ILE A 255 -2.36 7.19 13.74
N SER A 256 -2.78 6.63 12.59
CA SER A 256 -4.04 5.89 12.46
C SER A 256 -3.84 4.46 11.94
N LEU A 257 -4.92 3.66 11.95
CA LEU A 257 -4.91 2.30 11.39
C LEU A 257 -4.90 2.40 9.86
N ASN A 258 -3.73 2.22 9.25
CA ASN A 258 -3.54 2.27 7.79
C ASN A 258 -4.06 3.57 7.14
N GLY A 259 -3.91 4.70 7.82
CA GLY A 259 -4.38 5.98 7.32
C GLY A 259 -5.89 6.21 7.47
N LEU A 260 -6.68 5.28 8.04
CA LEU A 260 -8.14 5.46 8.17
C LEU A 260 -8.50 6.82 8.78
N GLY A 261 -9.38 7.54 8.10
CA GLY A 261 -9.85 8.89 8.44
C GLY A 261 -8.87 9.99 8.02
N LEU A 262 -7.57 9.81 8.23
CA LEU A 262 -6.54 10.80 7.85
C LEU A 262 -6.29 10.82 6.34
N ARG A 263 -6.24 9.65 5.71
CA ARG A 263 -6.06 9.47 4.27
C ARG A 263 -7.25 10.07 3.53
N GLU A 264 -8.44 9.68 3.95
CA GLU A 264 -9.71 10.17 3.41
C GLU A 264 -9.84 11.68 3.61
N GLY A 265 -9.55 12.17 4.82
CA GLY A 265 -9.59 13.59 5.13
C GLY A 265 -8.59 14.40 4.31
N THR A 266 -7.38 13.90 4.12
CA THR A 266 -6.36 14.55 3.28
C THR A 266 -6.80 14.60 1.82
N PHE A 267 -7.35 13.50 1.29
CA PHE A 267 -7.82 13.45 -0.09
C PHE A 267 -8.93 14.49 -0.33
N SER A 268 -9.96 14.49 0.52
CA SER A 268 -11.05 15.47 0.46
C SER A 268 -10.56 16.91 0.62
N TYR A 269 -9.69 17.16 1.62
CA TYR A 269 -9.14 18.49 1.89
C TYR A 269 -8.35 19.05 0.70
N VAL A 270 -7.47 18.24 0.11
CA VAL A 270 -6.68 18.67 -1.05
C VAL A 270 -7.60 18.93 -2.25
N LEU A 271 -8.59 18.07 -2.52
CA LEU A 271 -9.55 18.32 -3.61
C LEU A 271 -10.31 19.63 -3.44
N GLN A 272 -10.77 19.93 -2.22
CA GLN A 272 -11.45 21.18 -1.89
C GLN A 272 -10.56 22.40 -2.11
N HIS A 273 -9.30 22.32 -1.67
CA HIS A 273 -8.32 23.38 -1.86
C HIS A 273 -8.01 23.62 -3.35
N LEU A 274 -8.15 22.58 -4.18
CA LEU A 274 -7.98 22.66 -5.63
C LEU A 274 -9.27 23.05 -6.38
N GLY A 275 -10.33 23.42 -5.65
CA GLY A 275 -11.57 23.98 -6.18
C GLY A 275 -12.68 22.96 -6.48
N VAL A 276 -12.57 21.72 -5.98
CA VAL A 276 -13.69 20.76 -6.03
C VAL A 276 -14.69 21.10 -4.93
N ASP A 277 -15.98 21.07 -5.25
CA ASP A 277 -17.04 21.30 -4.27
C ASP A 277 -16.90 20.36 -3.04
N PRO A 278 -17.04 20.86 -1.80
CA PRO A 278 -16.87 20.06 -0.59
C PRO A 278 -17.75 18.81 -0.51
N GLN A 279 -19.00 18.89 -0.98
CA GLN A 279 -19.94 17.76 -0.95
C GLN A 279 -19.48 16.67 -1.93
N ILE A 280 -19.05 17.09 -3.13
CA ILE A 280 -18.50 16.18 -4.16
C ILE A 280 -17.18 15.57 -3.69
N ALA A 281 -16.27 16.35 -3.09
CA ALA A 281 -14.98 15.86 -2.61
C ALA A 281 -15.14 14.78 -1.52
N VAL A 282 -16.09 14.98 -0.60
CA VAL A 282 -16.41 14.00 0.45
C VAL A 282 -17.07 12.77 -0.15
N ALA A 283 -18.05 12.92 -1.05
CA ALA A 283 -18.68 11.81 -1.74
C ALA A 283 -17.66 10.97 -2.55
N ALA A 284 -16.72 11.63 -3.24
CA ALA A 284 -15.67 10.96 -4.00
C ALA A 284 -14.73 10.17 -3.08
N THR A 285 -14.41 10.72 -1.92
CA THR A 285 -13.61 10.07 -0.88
C THR A 285 -14.30 8.82 -0.35
N LEU A 286 -15.63 8.86 -0.15
CA LEU A 286 -16.41 7.71 0.30
C LEU A 286 -16.53 6.63 -0.78
N LEU A 287 -16.81 7.00 -2.04
CA LEU A 287 -16.81 6.06 -3.16
C LEU A 287 -15.47 5.36 -3.34
N SER A 288 -14.40 6.09 -3.08
CA SER A 288 -13.03 5.63 -3.13
C SER A 288 -12.68 4.55 -2.10
N LEU A 289 -13.51 4.33 -1.09
CA LEU A 289 -13.40 3.19 -0.19
C LEU A 289 -13.86 1.88 -0.85
N LEU A 290 -14.76 1.92 -1.84
CA LEU A 290 -15.31 0.72 -2.47
C LEU A 290 -14.25 -0.18 -3.12
N PRO A 291 -13.30 0.31 -3.94
CA PRO A 291 -12.25 -0.54 -4.50
C PRO A 291 -11.41 -1.24 -3.42
N ILE A 292 -11.10 -0.53 -2.33
CA ILE A 292 -10.35 -1.07 -1.19
C ILE A 292 -11.15 -2.16 -0.48
N LEU A 293 -12.42 -1.89 -0.19
CA LEU A 293 -13.31 -2.83 0.48
C LEU A 293 -13.52 -4.09 -0.36
N VAL A 294 -13.78 -3.95 -1.65
CA VAL A 294 -13.92 -5.09 -2.58
C VAL A 294 -12.65 -5.93 -2.62
N SER A 295 -11.48 -5.31 -2.78
CA SER A 295 -10.20 -6.04 -2.80
C SER A 295 -9.93 -6.79 -1.48
N SER A 296 -10.33 -6.19 -0.36
CA SER A 296 -10.13 -6.76 0.97
C SER A 296 -11.13 -7.87 1.26
N LEU A 297 -12.38 -7.74 0.80
CA LEU A 297 -13.40 -8.78 0.89
C LEU A 297 -12.94 -10.04 0.15
N ILE A 298 -12.45 -9.88 -1.09
CA ILE A 298 -11.87 -10.98 -1.87
C ILE A 298 -10.70 -11.62 -1.10
N GLY A 299 -9.82 -10.80 -0.54
CA GLY A 299 -8.70 -11.27 0.30
C GLY A 299 -9.15 -12.08 1.52
N GLY A 300 -10.15 -11.60 2.26
CA GLY A 300 -10.72 -12.28 3.43
C GLY A 300 -11.38 -13.61 3.08
N MET A 301 -12.15 -13.66 1.98
CA MET A 301 -12.73 -14.92 1.47
C MET A 301 -11.65 -15.94 1.11
N LEU A 302 -10.58 -15.50 0.43
CA LEU A 302 -9.46 -16.36 0.06
C LEU A 302 -8.65 -16.87 1.27
N LEU A 303 -8.56 -16.09 2.34
CA LEU A 303 -7.94 -16.49 3.60
C LEU A 303 -8.78 -17.60 4.28
N GLY A 304 -10.09 -17.37 4.41
CA GLY A 304 -11.02 -18.34 5.00
C GLY A 304 -11.07 -19.67 4.25
N TRP A 305 -11.01 -19.64 2.93
CA TRP A 305 -11.00 -20.84 2.08
C TRP A 305 -9.69 -21.64 2.20
N GLY A 306 -8.54 -20.96 2.38
CA GLY A 306 -7.23 -21.61 2.54
C GLY A 306 -7.09 -22.40 3.82
N SER A 307 -7.68 -21.91 4.91
CA SER A 307 -7.72 -22.60 6.20
C SER A 307 -8.47 -23.93 6.14
N ARG A 308 -9.49 -24.04 5.27
CA ARG A 308 -10.28 -25.26 5.10
C ARG A 308 -9.58 -26.36 4.29
N TYR A 309 -8.69 -26.02 3.35
CA TYR A 309 -8.00 -27.00 2.49
C TYR A 309 -6.57 -27.36 2.95
N GLY A 310 -5.96 -26.56 3.84
CA GLY A 310 -4.64 -26.84 4.41
C GLY A 310 -4.57 -28.03 5.38
N LYS A 311 -5.72 -28.64 5.74
CA LYS A 311 -5.77 -29.86 6.57
C LYS A 311 -5.77 -31.17 5.78
N VAL A 312 -5.92 -31.17 4.46
CA VAL A 312 -6.14 -32.40 3.67
C VAL A 312 -4.85 -32.97 3.02
N ARG A 313 -3.67 -32.36 3.23
CA ARG A 313 -2.39 -32.83 2.64
C ARG A 313 -1.31 -33.27 3.64
N ALA A 314 -1.65 -33.46 4.91
CA ALA A 314 -0.70 -33.88 5.94
C ALA A 314 -0.77 -35.38 6.33
N THR A 315 -1.57 -36.20 5.64
CA THR A 315 -1.74 -37.64 5.95
C THR A 315 -1.48 -38.53 4.75
N GLY A 316 -0.32 -38.39 4.11
CA GLY A 316 0.05 -39.28 3.00
C GLY A 316 1.44 -39.07 2.45
N SER A 317 2.49 -39.24 3.28
CA SER A 317 3.85 -39.58 2.80
C SER A 317 4.84 -39.94 3.93
N LEU A 318 4.42 -40.62 5.00
CA LEU A 318 5.35 -41.07 6.06
C LEU A 318 5.43 -42.59 6.26
N GLU A 319 4.83 -43.39 5.37
CA GLU A 319 4.94 -44.86 5.42
C GLU A 319 5.22 -45.42 4.03
N ASP A 320 6.44 -45.22 3.52
CA ASP A 320 7.15 -46.32 2.83
C ASP A 320 8.62 -45.94 2.62
N GLY A 321 9.55 -46.82 3.00
CA GLY A 321 10.99 -46.55 2.88
C GLY A 321 11.82 -46.84 4.13
N ARG A 322 11.25 -47.54 5.12
CA ARG A 322 12.04 -48.37 6.05
C ARG A 322 11.49 -49.78 6.04
N ARG A 323 12.00 -50.60 5.12
CA ARG A 323 12.24 -52.04 5.30
C ARG A 323 12.94 -52.58 4.05
N LEU A 324 14.02 -53.31 4.33
CA LEU A 324 14.91 -54.08 3.46
C LEU A 324 16.07 -53.26 2.84
#